data_AF-A0A1H7I9C3-F1
#
_entry.id   AF-A0A1H7I9C3-F1
#
_cell.length_a   1.000
_cell.length_b   1.000
_cell.length_c   1.000
_cell.angle_alpha   90.00
_cell.angle_beta   90.00
_cell.angle_gamma   90.00
#
_symmetry.space_group_name_H-M   'P 1'
#
loop_
_entity.id
_entity.type
_entity.pdbx_description
1 polymer ?
#
loop_
_entity_poly.entity_id
_entity_poly.type
_entity_poly.pdbx_seq_one_letter_code
_entity_poly.pdbx_strand_id
1 'polypeptide(L)' 'MMIIKQSKIGTAGGNSLRVGIPETIVDLLQLERGDLVDWVANVDAEGITITFKKSE' A
#
# COMPACT_ATOMS: atom_id res chain seq x y z
N MET A 1 -17.25 3.86 0.29
CA MET A 1 -16.56 4.66 -0.75
C MET A 1 -15.40 3.83 -1.27
N MET A 2 -15.19 3.76 -2.58
CA MET A 2 -14.06 3.06 -3.19
C MET A 2 -13.11 4.09 -3.81
N ILE A 3 -11.82 4.02 -3.47
CA ILE A 3 -10.77 4.86 -4.06
C ILE A 3 -9.84 3.94 -4.86
N ILE A 4 -9.67 4.25 -6.14
CA ILE A 4 -8.72 3.55 -7.02
C ILE A 4 -7.61 4.54 -7.37
N LYS A 5 -6.37 4.14 -7.11
CA LYS A 5 -5.16 4.90 -7.46
C LYS A 5 -4.16 3.95 -8.09
N GLN A 6 -3.37 4.48 -9.03
CA GLN A 6 -2.28 3.75 -9.65
C GLN A 6 -0.95 4.32 -9.17
N SER A 7 -0.03 3.43 -8.79
CA SER A 7 1.35 3.78 -8.44
C SER A 7 2.30 2.98 -9.34
N LYS A 8 3.45 3.57 -9.67
CA LYS A 8 4.56 2.85 -10.30
C LYS A 8 5.44 2.22 -9.22
N ILE A 9 5.95 1.02 -9.51
CA ILE A 9 6.99 0.39 -8.68
C ILE A 9 8.31 1.13 -8.95
N GLY A 10 8.95 1.60 -7.89
CA GLY A 10 10.29 2.19 -7.92
C GLY A 10 11.32 1.31 -7.21
N THR A 11 12.57 1.75 -7.24
CA THR A 11 13.70 1.11 -6.55
C THR A 11 14.28 2.05 -5.49
N ALA A 12 14.53 1.53 -4.30
CA ALA A 12 15.28 2.21 -3.25
C ALA A 12 16.56 1.41 -2.93
N GLY A 13 17.73 2.04 -3.05
CA GLY A 13 19.00 1.42 -2.67
C GLY A 13 19.35 0.14 -3.46
N GLY A 14 19.07 0.09 -4.76
CA GLY A 14 19.48 -0.98 -5.68
C GLY A 14 18.68 -2.29 -5.58
N ASN A 15 18.31 -2.71 -4.37
CA ASN A 15 17.74 -4.05 -4.12
C ASN A 15 16.36 -4.06 -3.45
N SER A 16 15.77 -2.90 -3.13
CA SER A 16 14.42 -2.82 -2.56
C SER A 16 13.44 -2.25 -3.58
N LEU A 17 12.48 -3.07 -4.00
CA LEU A 17 11.29 -2.58 -4.71
C LEU A 17 10.39 -1.86 -3.71
N ARG A 18 9.91 -0.67 -4.08
CA ARG A 18 8.97 0.10 -3.27
C ARG A 18 7.85 0.65 -4.12
N VAL A 19 6.66 0.72 -3.54
CA VAL A 19 5.53 1.49 -4.07
C VAL A 19 5.29 2.67 -3.14
N GLY A 20 5.17 3.86 -3.72
CA GLY A 20 4.69 5.03 -2.99
C GLY A 20 3.21 4.87 -2.66
N ILE A 21 2.86 5.11 -1.40
CA ILE A 21 1.47 5.20 -0.96
C ILE A 21 0.93 6.56 -1.46
N PRO A 22 -0.16 6.60 -2.24
CA PRO A 22 -0.74 7.86 -2.70
C PRO A 22 -1.14 8.75 -1.52
N GLU A 23 -0.89 10.06 -1.63
CA GLU A 23 -1.17 11.05 -0.57
C GLU A 23 -2.62 10.97 -0.07
N THR A 24 -3.60 10.78 -0.96
CA THR A 24 -5.01 10.59 -0.57
C THR A 24 -5.23 9.40 0.38
N ILE A 25 -4.44 8.33 0.27
CA ILE A 25 -4.53 7.17 1.16
C ILE A 25 -3.81 7.44 2.49
N VAL A 26 -2.69 8.19 2.46
CA VAL A 26 -1.98 8.67 3.65
C VAL A 26 -2.93 9.50 4.52
N ASP A 27 -3.60 10.47 3.93
CA ASP A 27 -4.54 11.35 4.63
C ASP A 27 -5.74 10.56 5.19
N LEU A 28 -6.31 9.67 4.38
CA LEU A 28 -7.48 8.88 4.75
C LEU A 28 -7.20 7.97 5.95
N LEU A 29 -6.03 7.33 5.97
CA LEU A 29 -5.63 6.40 7.04
C LEU A 29 -4.85 7.10 8.17
N GLN A 30 -4.66 8.42 8.08
CA GLN A 30 -3.90 9.23 9.05
C GLN A 30 -2.54 8.58 9.35
N LEU A 31 -1.79 8.26 8.29
CA LEU A 31 -0.47 7.64 8.42
C LEU A 31 0.58 8.70 8.73
N GLU A 32 1.45 8.37 9.68
CA GLU A 32 2.62 9.16 10.03
C GLU A 32 3.91 8.39 9.73
N ARG A 33 5.04 9.12 9.69
CA ARG A 33 6.33 8.48 9.51
C ARG A 33 6.64 7.60 10.73
N GLY A 34 6.89 6.31 10.48
CA GLY A 34 7.19 5.34 11.52
C GLY A 34 6.02 4.43 11.86
N ASP A 35 4.81 4.73 11.38
CA ASP A 35 3.67 3.83 11.51
C ASP A 35 3.95 2.47 10.86
N LEU A 36 3.49 1.42 11.54
CA LEU A 36 3.44 0.07 10.98
C LEU A 36 2.19 -0.09 10.12
N VAL A 37 2.36 -0.82 9.02
CA VAL A 37 1.29 -1.09 8.07
C VAL A 37 1.35 -2.55 7.64
N ASP A 38 0.17 -3.17 7.58
CA ASP A 38 0.03 -4.55 7.13
C ASP A 38 -0.33 -4.58 5.65
N TRP A 39 0.37 -5.45 4.93
CA TRP A 39 0.05 -5.82 3.55
C TRP A 39 -0.51 -7.24 3.56
N VAL A 40 -1.81 -7.37 3.30
CA VAL A 40 -2.47 -8.68 3.26
C VAL A 40 -2.77 -9.02 1.80
N ALA A 41 -2.13 -10.07 1.30
CA ALA A 41 -2.39 -10.58 -0.04
C ALA A 41 -3.40 -11.74 0.04
N ASN A 42 -4.56 -11.54 -0.59
CA ASN A 42 -5.54 -12.60 -0.81
C ASN A 42 -5.49 -12.99 -2.28
N VAL A 43 -5.31 -14.29 -2.54
CA VAL A 43 -5.24 -14.86 -3.89
C VAL A 43 -6.38 -15.84 -4.03
N ASP A 44 -7.21 -15.64 -5.04
CA ASP A 44 -8.36 -16.49 -5.36
C ASP A 44 -8.45 -16.74 -6.88
N ALA A 45 -9.56 -17.32 -7.33
CA ALA A 45 -9.78 -17.64 -8.72
C ALA A 45 -9.99 -16.39 -9.61
N GLU A 46 -10.35 -15.25 -9.04
CA GLU A 46 -10.61 -13.99 -9.76
C GLU A 46 -9.37 -13.11 -9.84
N GLY A 47 -8.40 -13.32 -8.94
CA GLY A 47 -7.08 -12.72 -9.04
C GLY A 47 -6.41 -12.50 -7.69
N ILE A 48 -5.71 -11.38 -7.57
CA ILE A 48 -4.97 -10.98 -6.37
C ILE A 48 -5.55 -9.67 -5.85
N THR A 49 -6.02 -9.69 -4.61
CA THR A 49 -6.40 -8.50 -3.86
C THR A 49 -5.35 -8.22 -2.81
N ILE A 50 -4.79 -7.01 -2.82
CA ILE A 50 -3.87 -6.53 -1.79
C ILE A 50 -4.62 -5.53 -0.90
N THR A 51 -4.79 -5.89 0.36
CA THR A 51 -5.32 -4.97 1.37
C THR A 51 -4.16 -4.31 2.08
N PHE A 52 -4.12 -2.98 2.01
CA PHE A 52 -3.22 -2.14 2.78
C PHE A 52 -3.99 -1.56 3.97
N LYS A 53 -3.49 -1.74 5.20
CA LYS A 53 -4.10 -1.19 6.41
C LYS A 53 -3.05 -0.71 7.41
N LYS A 54 -3.39 0.31 8.20
CA LYS A 54 -2.61 0.70 9.37
C LYS A 54 -2.67 -0.44 10.40
N SER A 55 -1.52 -0.85 10.93
CA SER A 55 -1.48 -1.82 12.04
C SER A 55 -1.96 -1.13 13.33
N GLU A 56 -2.58 -1.87 14.24
CA GLU A 56 -2.98 -1.37 15.56
C GLU A 56 -1.78 -1.07 16.46
#